data_AF-A0A9P9X3B3-F1
#
_entry.id   AF-A0A9P9X3B3-F1
#
_cell.length_a   1.000
_cell.length_b   1.000
_cell.length_c   1.000
_cell.angle_alpha   90.00
_cell.angle_beta   90.00
_cell.angle_gamma   90.00
#
_symmetry.space_group_name_H-M   'P 1'
#
loop_
_entity.id
_entity.type
_entity.pdbx_description
1 polymer ?
#
loop_
_entity_poly.entity_id
_entity_poly.type
_entity_poly.pdbx_seq_one_letter_code
_entity_poly.pdbx_strand_id
1 'polypeptide(L)'
;MRCIALLEDIETPQSTRKRPQPPERRQELQQTRQVTDLTRSGLLNILDGAGARQGRVLIMSTNHRSELDPAITRPGRVDMEVAFALANQETARQLFRSLILTGSSITEESAYTKTADKSRDFAAEFAQNISEGVVSQAELQGYLVRRRRDPQAAVDEVSAWFKEKSGLLVD
;
A
#
# COMPACT_ATOMS: atom_id res chain seq x y z
N MET A 1 -12.30 16.85 21.98
CA MET A 1 -11.13 15.97 21.83
C MET A 1 -11.05 15.59 20.35
N ARG A 2 -9.96 15.93 19.67
CA ARG A 2 -9.75 15.59 18.26
C ARG A 2 -8.78 14.42 18.19
N CYS A 3 -9.14 13.34 17.52
CA CYS A 3 -8.25 12.18 17.36
C CYS A 3 -8.42 11.51 15.99
N ILE A 4 -7.34 10.91 15.53
CA ILE A 4 -7.33 10.02 14.38
C ILE A 4 -7.08 8.61 14.93
N ALA A 5 -7.96 7.68 14.63
CA ALA A 5 -7.79 6.27 14.96
C ALA A 5 -7.46 5.49 13.68
N LEU A 6 -6.49 4.59 13.76
CA LEU A 6 -6.07 3.72 12.68
C LEU A 6 -6.35 2.27 13.08
N LEU A 7 -7.04 1.53 12.22
CA LEU A 7 -7.18 0.07 12.33
C LEU A 7 -6.55 -0.57 11.10
N GLU A 8 -5.58 -1.44 11.32
CA GLU A 8 -4.90 -2.17 10.25
C GLU A 8 -5.45 -3.59 10.12
N ASP A 9 -5.38 -4.13 8.90
CA ASP A 9 -5.75 -5.51 8.57
C ASP A 9 -7.12 -5.93 9.14
N ILE A 10 -8.16 -5.17 8.81
CA ILE A 10 -9.52 -5.39 9.35
C ILE A 10 -10.20 -6.67 8.81
N GLU A 11 -9.52 -7.44 7.97
CA GLU A 11 -9.92 -8.78 7.56
C GLU A 11 -9.70 -9.85 8.65
N THR A 12 -10.71 -10.70 8.88
CA THR A 12 -10.56 -11.86 9.78
C THR A 12 -10.07 -13.10 9.02
N PRO A 13 -9.08 -13.86 9.54
CA PRO A 13 -8.59 -15.08 8.89
C PRO A 13 -9.62 -16.23 8.81
N GLN A 14 -10.82 -16.07 9.39
CA GLN A 14 -11.85 -17.11 9.44
C GLN A 14 -12.59 -17.38 8.12
N SER A 15 -12.44 -16.52 7.10
CA SER A 15 -12.99 -16.76 5.74
C SER A 15 -12.41 -18.04 5.09
N THR A 16 -11.25 -18.52 5.57
CA THR A 16 -10.49 -19.64 4.98
C THR A 16 -10.76 -21.03 5.60
N ARG A 17 -11.58 -21.16 6.66
CA ARG A 17 -11.75 -22.46 7.36
C ARG A 17 -13.02 -23.21 6.95
N LYS A 18 -13.03 -23.74 5.71
CA LYS A 18 -13.95 -24.81 5.28
C LYS A 18 -13.40 -26.23 5.55
N ARG A 19 -12.73 -26.48 6.67
CA ARG A 19 -12.42 -27.87 7.12
C ARG A 19 -13.14 -28.18 8.43
N PRO A 20 -14.04 -29.19 8.46
CA PRO A 20 -14.65 -29.64 9.71
C PRO A 20 -13.54 -30.21 10.61
N GLN A 21 -13.42 -29.68 11.83
CA GLN A 21 -12.55 -30.26 12.85
C GLN A 21 -13.35 -31.13 13.85
N PRO A 22 -12.74 -32.20 14.39
CA PRO A 22 -13.36 -33.07 15.38
C PRO A 22 -13.88 -32.31 16.61
N PRO A 23 -14.99 -32.77 17.21
CA PRO A 23 -15.72 -32.03 18.25
C PRO A 23 -14.91 -31.80 19.53
N GLU A 24 -13.98 -32.69 19.88
CA GLU A 24 -13.29 -32.66 21.16
C GLU A 24 -12.21 -31.57 21.25
N ARG A 25 -11.55 -31.22 20.14
CA ARG A 25 -10.57 -30.11 20.09
C ARG A 25 -11.21 -28.73 19.93
N ARG A 26 -12.54 -28.63 19.78
CA ARG A 26 -13.24 -27.35 19.61
C ARG A 26 -13.37 -26.56 20.90
N GLN A 27 -13.54 -27.20 22.05
CA GLN A 27 -13.91 -26.51 23.30
C GLN A 27 -12.73 -25.76 23.95
N GLU A 28 -11.54 -26.36 24.02
CA GLU A 28 -10.35 -25.72 24.62
C GLU A 28 -9.74 -24.62 23.75
N LEU A 29 -9.79 -24.76 22.42
CA LEU A 29 -9.34 -23.74 21.47
C LEU A 29 -10.32 -22.56 21.33
N GLN A 30 -11.60 -22.74 21.70
CA GLN A 30 -12.60 -21.68 21.67
C GLN A 30 -12.48 -20.75 22.87
N GLN A 31 -12.20 -21.27 24.07
CA GLN A 31 -12.09 -20.45 25.28
C GLN A 31 -10.85 -19.54 25.29
N THR A 32 -9.72 -20.00 24.73
CA THR A 32 -8.48 -19.21 24.66
C THR A 32 -8.48 -18.16 23.53
N ARG A 33 -9.22 -18.38 22.43
CA ARG A 33 -9.33 -17.40 21.33
C ARG A 33 -10.33 -16.27 21.57
N GLN A 34 -11.34 -16.48 22.41
CA GLN A 34 -12.40 -15.50 22.63
C GLN A 34 -11.91 -14.19 23.26
N VAL A 35 -10.73 -14.17 23.88
CA VAL A 35 -10.23 -12.99 24.61
C VAL A 35 -9.41 -12.03 23.74
N THR A 36 -8.94 -12.46 22.57
CA THR A 36 -8.05 -11.62 21.71
C THR A 36 -8.61 -11.32 20.32
N ASP A 37 -9.60 -12.07 19.83
CA ASP A 37 -10.24 -11.77 18.55
C ASP A 37 -11.31 -10.68 18.76
N LEU A 38 -11.03 -9.46 18.29
CA LEU A 38 -12.06 -8.46 18.04
C LEU A 38 -13.13 -9.10 17.14
N THR A 39 -14.29 -9.40 17.70
CA THR A 39 -15.39 -9.97 16.92
C THR A 39 -15.88 -8.95 15.90
N ARG A 40 -16.32 -9.41 14.71
CA ARG A 40 -16.90 -8.54 13.66
C ARG A 40 -18.02 -7.65 14.23
N SER A 41 -18.86 -8.20 15.10
CA SER A 41 -19.91 -7.45 15.79
C SER A 41 -19.37 -6.39 16.76
N GLY A 42 -18.25 -6.68 17.44
CA GLY A 42 -17.55 -5.72 18.28
C GLY A 42 -17.03 -4.52 17.49
N LEU A 43 -16.44 -4.76 16.32
CA LEU A 43 -15.98 -3.70 15.42
C LEU A 43 -17.15 -2.85 14.92
N LEU A 44 -18.27 -3.46 14.50
CA LEU A 44 -19.46 -2.73 14.08
C LEU A 44 -20.04 -1.84 15.20
N ASN A 45 -20.07 -2.33 16.44
CA ASN A 45 -20.53 -1.54 17.58
C ASN A 45 -19.61 -0.34 17.87
N ILE A 46 -18.31 -0.47 17.62
CA ILE A 46 -17.35 0.63 17.74
C ILE A 46 -17.59 1.66 16.62
N LEU A 47 -17.84 1.21 15.39
CA LEU A 47 -18.13 2.08 14.24
C LEU A 47 -19.45 2.84 14.41
N ASP A 48 -20.51 2.14 14.83
CA ASP A 48 -21.84 2.70 15.02
C ASP A 48 -21.94 3.62 16.24
N GLY A 49 -21.01 3.44 17.19
CA GLY A 49 -20.80 4.24 18.38
C GLY A 49 -22.02 5.03 18.84
N ALA A 50 -22.84 4.44 19.72
CA ALA A 50 -23.89 5.17 20.42
C ALA A 50 -23.27 6.34 21.20
N GLY A 51 -23.18 7.52 20.56
CA GLY A 51 -22.45 8.68 21.05
C GLY A 51 -21.20 9.09 20.25
N ALA A 52 -21.14 8.79 18.93
CA ALA A 52 -20.11 9.32 18.02
C ALA A 52 -19.90 10.84 18.22
N ARG A 53 -18.87 11.18 19.00
CA ARG A 53 -18.52 12.57 19.30
C ARG A 53 -17.83 13.16 18.07
N GLN A 54 -18.28 14.36 17.68
CA GLN A 54 -17.66 15.14 16.61
C GLN A 54 -16.14 15.29 16.81
N GLY A 55 -15.39 15.40 15.71
CA GLY A 55 -13.95 15.64 15.71
C GLY A 55 -13.08 14.38 15.74
N ARG A 56 -13.59 13.23 15.29
CA ARG A 56 -12.82 11.98 15.16
C ARG A 56 -12.74 11.57 13.70
N VAL A 57 -11.57 11.11 13.27
CA VAL A 57 -11.37 10.48 11.95
C VAL A 57 -10.96 9.04 12.18
N LEU A 58 -11.60 8.12 11.48
CA LEU A 58 -11.23 6.72 11.47
C LEU A 58 -10.62 6.36 10.12
N ILE A 59 -9.45 5.75 10.14
CA ILE A 59 -8.79 5.20 8.96
C ILE A 59 -8.70 3.69 9.16
N MET A 60 -9.07 2.93 8.15
CA MET A 60 -8.97 1.47 8.15
C MET A 60 -8.19 1.03 6.91
N SER A 61 -7.31 0.04 7.05
CA SER A 61 -6.65 -0.64 5.93
C SER A 61 -7.08 -2.10 5.83
N THR A 62 -7.16 -2.61 4.59
CA THR A 62 -7.44 -4.01 4.30
C THR A 62 -6.72 -4.43 3.03
N ASN A 63 -6.23 -5.67 2.98
CA ASN A 63 -5.72 -6.26 1.75
C ASN A 63 -6.84 -6.93 0.93
N HIS A 64 -7.96 -7.29 1.59
CA HIS A 64 -9.01 -8.12 1.03
C HIS A 64 -10.37 -7.41 1.07
N ARG A 65 -10.49 -6.31 0.31
CA ARG A 65 -11.72 -5.51 0.28
C ARG A 65 -12.98 -6.33 -0.05
N SER A 66 -12.90 -7.29 -0.96
CA SER A 66 -14.01 -8.16 -1.35
C SER A 66 -14.48 -9.12 -0.25
N GLU A 67 -13.65 -9.36 0.77
CA GLU A 67 -13.96 -10.26 1.88
C GLU A 67 -14.52 -9.52 3.10
N LEU A 68 -14.53 -8.18 3.06
CA LEU A 68 -15.10 -7.38 4.13
C LEU A 68 -16.61 -7.55 4.21
N ASP A 69 -17.12 -7.43 5.44
CA ASP A 69 -18.56 -7.36 5.66
C ASP A 69 -19.14 -6.15 4.90
N PRO A 70 -20.15 -6.34 4.03
CA PRO A 70 -20.83 -5.21 3.39
C PRO A 70 -21.44 -4.25 4.40
N ALA A 71 -21.68 -4.69 5.64
CA ALA A 71 -22.12 -3.82 6.72
C ALA A 71 -21.05 -2.78 7.08
N ILE A 72 -19.76 -3.12 7.07
CA ILE A 72 -18.67 -2.18 7.42
C ILE A 72 -18.64 -1.01 6.43
N THR A 73 -18.84 -1.27 5.14
CA THR A 73 -18.73 -0.28 4.05
C THR A 73 -20.03 0.50 3.81
N ARG A 74 -21.00 0.47 4.72
CA ARG A 74 -22.25 1.22 4.55
C ARG A 74 -22.03 2.72 4.74
N PRO A 75 -22.79 3.58 4.02
CA PRO A 75 -22.82 5.00 4.29
C PRO A 75 -23.09 5.30 5.77
N GLY A 76 -22.31 6.22 6.36
CA GLY A 76 -22.33 6.52 7.80
C GLY A 76 -21.31 5.74 8.63
N ARG A 77 -20.68 4.69 8.07
CA ARG A 77 -19.52 4.01 8.66
C ARG A 77 -18.24 4.29 7.87
N VAL A 78 -18.33 4.16 6.54
CA VAL A 78 -17.25 4.48 5.60
C VAL A 78 -17.79 5.45 4.57
N ASP A 79 -17.26 6.67 4.58
CA ASP A 79 -17.65 7.73 3.65
C ASP A 79 -16.65 7.89 2.50
N MET A 80 -15.42 7.40 2.67
CA MET A 80 -14.35 7.50 1.68
C MET A 80 -13.59 6.19 1.59
N GLU A 81 -13.23 5.83 0.35
CA GLU A 81 -12.46 4.63 0.05
C GLU A 81 -11.35 4.99 -0.92
N VAL A 82 -10.14 4.52 -0.64
CA VAL A 82 -8.96 4.75 -1.47
C VAL A 82 -8.35 3.40 -1.79
N ALA A 83 -8.30 3.06 -3.07
CA ALA A 83 -7.66 1.85 -3.55
C ALA A 83 -6.19 2.14 -3.90
N PHE A 84 -5.28 1.34 -3.37
CA PHE A 84 -3.87 1.38 -3.76
C PHE A 84 -3.67 0.50 -4.99
N ALA A 85 -3.51 1.15 -6.15
CA ALA A 85 -3.23 0.46 -7.41
C ALA A 85 -1.74 0.14 -7.57
N LEU A 86 -1.45 -0.79 -8.48
CA LEU A 86 -0.09 -1.04 -8.95
C LEU A 86 0.49 0.22 -9.62
N ALA A 87 1.81 0.29 -9.71
CA ALA A 87 2.47 1.46 -10.25
C ALA A 87 2.17 1.63 -11.74
N ASN A 88 1.96 2.89 -12.14
CA ASN A 88 1.92 3.31 -13.52
C ASN A 88 3.08 4.28 -13.80
N GLN A 89 3.21 4.72 -15.05
CA GLN A 89 4.31 5.59 -15.48
C GLN A 89 4.33 6.92 -14.73
N GLU A 90 3.16 7.51 -14.46
CA GLU A 90 3.09 8.77 -13.72
C GLU A 90 3.55 8.59 -12.27
N THR A 91 3.10 7.52 -11.61
CA THR A 91 3.55 7.17 -10.26
C THR A 91 5.06 6.91 -10.24
N ALA A 92 5.58 6.20 -11.23
CA ALA A 92 7.01 5.95 -11.38
C ALA A 92 7.82 7.25 -11.53
N ARG A 93 7.35 8.18 -12.36
CA ARG A 93 7.94 9.51 -12.56
C ARG A 93 7.95 10.33 -11.27
N GLN A 94 6.84 10.32 -10.54
CA GLN A 94 6.71 11.03 -9.26
C GLN A 94 7.62 10.44 -8.18
N LEU A 95 7.65 9.11 -8.04
CA LEU A 95 8.54 8.42 -7.10
C LEU A 95 10.00 8.68 -7.42
N PHE A 96 10.39 8.67 -8.70
CA PHE A 96 11.75 9.00 -9.12
C PHE A 96 12.13 10.42 -8.67
N ARG A 97 11.30 11.42 -8.99
CA ARG A 97 11.55 12.82 -8.59
C ARG A 97 11.63 12.98 -7.08
N SER A 98 10.69 12.38 -6.36
CA SER A 98 10.63 12.48 -4.90
C SER A 98 11.83 11.82 -4.23
N LEU A 99 12.27 10.64 -4.68
CA LEU A 99 13.29 9.87 -3.97
C LEU A 99 14.71 10.21 -4.41
N ILE A 100 14.91 10.41 -5.72
CA ILE A 100 16.22 10.63 -6.34
C ILE A 100 16.56 12.12 -6.37
N LEU A 101 15.65 12.95 -6.89
CA LEU A 101 15.93 14.37 -7.11
C LEU A 101 15.79 15.20 -5.82
N THR A 102 14.79 14.91 -4.99
CA THR A 102 14.58 15.64 -3.71
C THR A 102 15.54 15.16 -2.62
N GLY A 103 16.02 13.91 -2.72
CA GLY A 103 16.95 13.34 -1.75
C GLY A 103 18.41 13.79 -1.93
N SER A 104 18.72 14.33 -3.10
CA SER A 104 19.89 15.14 -3.36
C SER A 104 19.52 16.55 -2.92
N SER A 105 20.29 17.20 -2.04
CA SER A 105 19.95 18.53 -1.50
C SER A 105 20.01 19.61 -2.61
N ILE A 106 18.99 19.63 -3.46
CA ILE A 106 18.82 20.52 -4.58
C ILE A 106 17.52 21.27 -4.28
N THR A 107 17.66 22.48 -3.74
CA THR A 107 16.55 23.43 -3.62
C THR A 107 15.94 23.67 -5.01
N GLU A 108 14.64 23.94 -5.08
CA GLU A 108 13.87 24.06 -6.34
C GLU A 108 14.47 25.09 -7.33
N GLU A 109 15.34 26.00 -6.88
CA GLU A 109 16.11 26.93 -7.71
C GLU A 109 17.32 26.31 -8.44
N SER A 110 17.81 25.16 -7.99
CA SER A 110 19.01 24.49 -8.52
C SER A 110 18.70 23.24 -9.35
N ALA A 111 17.43 22.83 -9.50
CA ALA A 111 17.02 21.61 -10.22
C ALA A 111 17.35 21.64 -11.73
N TYR A 112 17.80 22.78 -12.27
CA TYR A 112 18.18 22.92 -13.68
C TYR A 112 19.68 23.07 -13.94
N THR A 113 20.56 23.07 -12.93
CA THR A 113 22.00 23.28 -13.20
C THR A 113 22.91 22.71 -12.12
N LYS A 114 23.48 21.52 -12.37
CA LYS A 114 24.93 21.25 -12.42
C LYS A 114 25.22 19.75 -12.31
N THR A 115 25.10 19.04 -13.44
CA THR A 115 26.16 18.21 -14.05
C THR A 115 25.59 17.52 -15.28
N ALA A 116 26.07 17.93 -16.46
CA ALA A 116 26.18 17.14 -17.69
C ALA A 116 24.97 16.30 -18.16
N ASP A 117 23.89 16.97 -18.58
CA ASP A 117 23.22 16.84 -19.89
C ASP A 117 21.83 17.51 -19.78
N LYS A 118 21.72 18.76 -20.24
CA LYS A 118 20.51 19.58 -20.09
C LYS A 118 19.30 19.06 -20.88
N SER A 119 19.44 17.95 -21.60
CA SER A 119 18.39 17.36 -22.43
C SER A 119 17.72 16.12 -21.83
N ARG A 120 18.30 15.48 -20.81
CA ARG A 120 17.86 14.13 -20.40
C ARG A 120 16.91 14.20 -19.20
N ASP A 121 15.63 13.94 -19.45
CA ASP A 121 14.62 13.80 -18.41
C ASP A 121 14.66 12.36 -17.85
N PHE A 122 15.57 12.11 -16.90
CA PHE A 122 15.72 10.81 -16.25
C PHE A 122 14.41 10.26 -15.67
N ALA A 123 13.55 11.14 -15.15
CA ALA A 123 12.27 10.70 -14.60
C ALA A 123 11.30 10.22 -15.70
N ALA A 124 11.31 10.85 -16.89
CA ALA A 124 10.54 10.39 -18.03
C ALA A 124 11.10 9.08 -18.58
N GLU A 125 12.42 8.98 -18.72
CA GLU A 125 13.08 7.77 -19.24
C GLU A 125 12.89 6.58 -18.31
N PHE A 126 13.02 6.78 -17.00
CA PHE A 126 12.67 5.79 -15.99
C PHE A 126 11.23 5.30 -16.16
N ALA A 127 10.28 6.24 -16.24
CA ALA A 127 8.86 5.94 -16.33
C ALA A 127 8.48 5.20 -17.62
N GLN A 128 9.11 5.51 -18.75
CA GLN A 128 8.86 4.83 -20.04
C GLN A 128 9.20 3.33 -19.99
N ASN A 129 10.11 2.94 -19.10
CA ASN A 129 10.51 1.54 -18.92
C ASN A 129 9.64 0.78 -17.90
N ILE A 130 8.59 1.42 -17.35
CA ILE A 130 7.63 0.79 -16.44
C ILE A 130 6.33 0.51 -17.19
N SER A 131 5.92 -0.76 -17.23
CA SER A 131 4.58 -1.16 -17.67
C SER A 131 3.60 -1.08 -16.50
N GLU A 132 2.39 -0.62 -16.79
CA GLU A 132 1.33 -0.53 -15.78
C GLU A 132 0.87 -1.93 -15.34
N GLY A 133 0.54 -2.07 -14.06
CA GLY A 133 -0.11 -3.29 -13.56
C GLY A 133 0.83 -4.45 -13.22
N VAL A 134 2.14 -4.23 -13.13
CA VAL A 134 3.11 -5.30 -12.83
C VAL A 134 3.66 -5.21 -11.41
N VAL A 135 4.20 -4.05 -11.02
CA VAL A 135 4.89 -3.87 -9.74
C VAL A 135 4.07 -2.97 -8.82
N SER A 136 4.14 -3.25 -7.52
CA SER A 136 3.57 -2.35 -6.52
C SER A 136 4.39 -1.06 -6.39
N GLN A 137 3.77 0.02 -5.93
CA GLN A 137 4.47 1.27 -5.65
C GLN A 137 5.59 1.08 -4.61
N ALA A 138 5.39 0.18 -3.63
CA ALA A 138 6.38 -0.14 -2.60
C ALA A 138 7.61 -0.86 -3.17
N GLU A 139 7.43 -1.80 -4.11
CA GLU A 139 8.56 -2.45 -4.79
C GLU A 139 9.37 -1.46 -5.62
N LEU A 140 8.67 -0.59 -6.36
CA LEU A 140 9.30 0.46 -7.17
C LEU A 140 10.06 1.46 -6.30
N GLN A 141 9.47 1.88 -5.17
CA GLN A 141 10.15 2.68 -4.17
C GLN A 141 11.39 1.96 -3.61
N GLY A 142 11.28 0.66 -3.30
CA GLY A 142 12.41 -0.14 -2.83
C GLY A 142 13.53 -0.26 -3.87
N TYR A 143 13.21 -0.30 -5.17
CA TYR A 143 14.19 -0.23 -6.25
C TYR A 143 14.92 1.13 -6.25
N LEU A 144 14.17 2.24 -6.17
CA LEU A 144 14.71 3.60 -6.22
C LEU A 144 15.53 3.96 -4.98
N VAL A 145 15.10 3.55 -3.78
CA VAL A 145 15.82 3.84 -2.53
C VAL A 145 17.23 3.23 -2.54
N ARG A 146 17.40 2.03 -3.12
CA ARG A 146 18.72 1.40 -3.27
C ARG A 146 19.64 2.15 -4.23
N ARG A 147 19.07 2.89 -5.19
CA ARG A 147 19.78 3.68 -6.21
C ARG A 147 19.65 5.19 -5.96
N ARG A 148 19.34 5.59 -4.73
CA ARG A 148 19.01 6.98 -4.37
C ARG A 148 20.06 8.01 -4.83
N ARG A 149 21.33 7.62 -4.85
CA ARG A 149 22.48 8.47 -5.17
C ARG A 149 22.98 8.32 -6.61
N ASP A 150 22.39 7.44 -7.39
CA ASP A 150 22.79 7.15 -8.77
C ASP A 150 21.57 7.14 -9.70
N PRO A 151 21.14 8.33 -10.17
CA PRO A 151 20.01 8.46 -11.08
C PRO A 151 20.23 7.72 -12.40
N GLN A 152 21.47 7.62 -12.86
CA GLN A 152 21.84 6.99 -14.12
C GLN A 152 21.64 5.47 -14.03
N ALA A 153 22.21 4.84 -13.00
CA ALA A 153 22.01 3.40 -12.75
C ALA A 153 20.53 3.05 -12.54
N ALA A 154 19.75 3.94 -11.91
CA ALA A 154 18.31 3.76 -11.75
C ALA A 154 17.54 3.73 -13.08
N VAL A 155 18.03 4.40 -14.12
CA VAL A 155 17.41 4.38 -15.46
C VAL A 155 17.95 3.23 -16.30
N ASP A 156 19.25 2.96 -16.25
CA ASP A 156 19.85 1.93 -17.11
C ASP A 156 19.46 0.51 -16.68
N GLU A 157 19.26 0.28 -15.39
CA GLU A 157 18.98 -1.07 -14.86
C GLU A 157 17.48 -1.39 -14.71
N VAL A 158 16.60 -0.40 -14.85
CA VAL A 158 15.16 -0.58 -14.51
C VAL A 158 14.50 -1.59 -15.43
N SER A 159 14.84 -1.62 -16.72
CA SER A 159 14.21 -2.52 -17.68
C SER A 159 14.54 -3.99 -17.38
N ALA A 160 15.76 -4.28 -16.93
CA ALA A 160 16.17 -5.62 -16.52
C ALA A 160 15.46 -6.05 -15.23
N TRP A 161 15.46 -5.17 -14.23
CA TRP A 161 14.75 -5.41 -12.97
C TRP A 161 13.24 -5.60 -13.18
N PHE A 162 12.64 -4.85 -14.10
CA PHE A 162 11.22 -4.95 -14.40
C PHE A 162 10.87 -6.28 -15.08
N LYS A 163 11.71 -6.76 -16.02
CA LYS A 163 11.53 -8.07 -16.66
C LYS A 163 11.55 -9.24 -15.67
N GLU A 164 12.46 -9.18 -14.69
CA GLU A 164 12.53 -10.13 -13.57
C GLU A 164 11.20 -10.13 -12.79
N LYS A 165 10.66 -8.93 -12.52
CA LYS A 165 9.43 -8.76 -11.76
C LYS A 165 8.15 -9.14 -12.52
N SER A 166 8.11 -8.93 -13.83
CA SER A 166 6.97 -9.34 -14.66
C SER A 166 6.90 -10.85 -14.90
N GLY A 167 7.87 -11.63 -14.41
CA GLY A 167 7.97 -13.07 -14.71
C GLY A 167 8.27 -13.37 -16.18
N LEU A 168 8.72 -12.37 -16.94
CA LEU A 168 9.04 -12.46 -18.37
C LEU A 168 10.53 -12.76 -18.56
N LEU A 169 11.05 -13.80 -17.92
CA LEU A 169 12.29 -14.50 -18.31
C LEU A 169 12.31 -15.90 -17.66
N VAL A 170 11.85 -16.93 -18.37
CA VAL A 170 12.67 -18.11 -18.74
C VAL A 170 12.07 -18.68 -20.03
N ASP A 171 12.73 -18.43 -21.17
CA ASP A 171 12.95 -19.43 -22.22
C ASP A 171 14.44 -19.37 -22.55
#